data_AF-A0A9Q0NTY4-F1
#
_entry.id   AF-A0A9Q0NTY4-F1
#
_cell.length_a   1.000
_cell.length_b   1.000
_cell.length_c   1.000
_cell.angle_alpha   90.00
_cell.angle_beta   90.00
_cell.angle_gamma   90.00
#
_symmetry.space_group_name_H-M   'P 1'
#
loop_
_entity.id
_entity.type
_entity.pdbx_description
1 polymer ?
#
loop_
_entity_poly.entity_id
_entity_poly.type
_entity_poly.pdbx_seq_one_letter_code
_entity_poly.pdbx_strand_id
1 'polypeptide(L)'
;MRCSEYFPEPVLTECLAQVVMAMRTKGGDQAVFHSLNRARELYLKRLQENTSVNQLASLFAECAIAEAQPLQAEQTPPNVGASSPSAEPDVHVNSILAETGRTQIVLDAFSDGSSFICLQCGGLVSNHRKDEHYAHWCGKL
;
A
#
# COMPACT_ATOMS: atom_id res chain seq x y z
N MET A 1 -1.77 5.60 -17.56
CA MET A 1 -0.37 5.57 -17.99
C MET A 1 0.41 6.63 -17.22
N ARG A 2 1.03 6.25 -16.09
CA ARG A 2 2.01 7.11 -15.40
C ARG A 2 3.38 6.69 -15.93
N CYS A 3 4.09 7.61 -16.56
CA CYS A 3 5.48 7.42 -16.99
C CYS A 3 6.35 7.21 -15.75
N SER A 4 6.49 5.96 -15.33
CA SER A 4 7.61 5.51 -14.52
C SER A 4 8.65 4.99 -15.51
N GLU A 5 9.24 5.91 -16.28
CA GLU A 5 10.42 5.60 -17.07
C GLU A 5 11.61 5.72 -16.14
N TYR A 6 12.23 4.56 -15.92
CA TYR A 6 13.51 4.36 -15.28
C TYR A 6 14.56 5.18 -16.04
N PHE A 7 14.73 6.46 -15.67
CA PHE A 7 15.86 7.23 -16.17
C PHE A 7 17.12 6.68 -15.50
N PRO A 8 18.14 6.24 -16.25
CA PRO A 8 19.41 5.89 -15.65
C PRO A 8 19.97 7.14 -14.95
N GLU A 9 20.22 7.04 -13.63
CA GLU A 9 20.87 8.02 -12.76
C GLU A 9 21.91 8.96 -13.45
N PRO A 10 22.83 8.47 -14.31
CA PRO A 10 23.78 9.33 -15.00
C PRO A 10 23.14 10.40 -15.91
N VAL A 11 22.02 10.09 -16.57
CA VAL A 11 21.38 10.99 -17.54
C VAL A 11 20.69 12.16 -16.85
N LEU A 12 20.08 11.93 -15.69
CA LEU A 12 19.43 13.00 -14.93
C LEU A 12 20.44 14.02 -14.41
N THR A 13 21.58 13.53 -13.92
CA THR A 13 22.67 14.37 -13.40
C THR A 13 23.26 15.24 -14.52
N GLU A 14 23.47 14.67 -15.70
CA GLU A 14 23.99 15.39 -16.86
C GLU A 14 23.01 16.45 -17.38
N CYS A 15 21.72 16.11 -17.50
CA CYS A 15 20.69 17.08 -17.87
C CYS A 15 20.60 18.24 -16.88
N LEU A 16 20.65 17.95 -15.58
CA LEU A 16 20.61 18.99 -14.55
C LEU A 16 21.83 19.92 -14.64
N ALA A 17 23.03 19.35 -14.85
CA ALA A 17 24.25 20.14 -15.04
C ALA A 17 24.15 21.06 -16.26
N GLN A 18 23.64 20.58 -17.39
CA GLN A 18 23.43 21.40 -18.59
C GLN A 18 22.44 22.54 -18.36
N VAL A 19 21.34 22.28 -17.65
CA VAL A 19 20.35 23.32 -17.30
C VAL A 19 20.98 24.38 -16.40
N VAL A 20 21.73 23.97 -15.37
CA VAL A 20 22.44 24.92 -14.48
C VAL A 20 23.45 25.76 -15.26
N MET A 21 24.22 25.16 -16.16
CA MET A 21 25.15 25.89 -17.03
C MET A 21 24.42 26.88 -17.96
N ALA A 22 23.31 26.48 -18.56
CA ALA A 22 22.50 27.36 -19.42
C ALA A 22 21.91 28.54 -18.64
N MET A 23 21.52 28.33 -17.39
CA MET A 23 21.02 29.40 -16.51
C MET A 23 22.13 30.35 -16.09
N ARG A 24 23.31 29.81 -15.75
CA ARG A 24 24.51 30.59 -15.42
C ARG A 24 24.95 31.46 -16.59
N THR A 25 24.93 30.95 -17.83
CA THR A 25 25.32 31.73 -19.02
C THR A 25 24.34 32.86 -19.34
N LYS A 26 23.04 32.68 -19.06
CA LYS A 26 22.03 33.73 -19.31
C LYS A 26 21.92 34.79 -18.22
N GLY A 27 22.12 34.44 -16.95
CA GLY A 27 21.83 35.34 -15.83
C GLY A 27 22.82 35.26 -14.66
N GLY A 28 23.97 34.62 -14.87
CA GLY A 28 24.98 34.42 -13.84
C GLY A 28 24.53 33.49 -12.71
N ASP A 29 25.34 33.42 -11.66
CA ASP A 29 25.06 32.58 -10.50
C ASP A 29 23.82 33.01 -9.71
N GLN A 30 23.46 34.30 -9.73
CA GLN A 30 22.25 34.77 -9.06
C GLN A 30 20.98 34.18 -9.67
N ALA A 31 20.91 34.05 -11.01
CA ALA A 31 19.77 33.43 -11.68
C ALA A 31 19.63 31.94 -11.33
N VAL A 32 20.76 31.24 -11.20
CA VAL A 32 20.81 29.85 -10.73
C VAL A 32 20.28 29.77 -9.30
N PHE A 33 20.83 30.57 -8.39
CA PHE A 33 20.45 30.57 -6.97
C PHE A 33 18.96 30.88 -6.77
N HIS A 34 18.46 31.93 -7.43
CA HIS A 34 17.04 32.30 -7.34
C HIS A 34 16.12 31.17 -7.81
N SER A 35 16.46 30.54 -8.93
CA SER A 35 15.64 29.47 -9.50
C SER A 35 15.67 28.19 -8.66
N LEU A 36 16.84 27.82 -8.10
CA LEU A 36 16.95 26.69 -7.19
C LEU A 36 16.16 26.93 -5.90
N ASN A 37 16.23 28.13 -5.32
CA ASN A 37 15.41 28.48 -4.16
C ASN A 37 13.92 28.40 -4.47
N ARG A 38 13.48 28.94 -5.60
CA ARG A 38 12.08 28.82 -6.03
C ARG A 38 11.66 27.35 -6.23
N ALA A 39 12.51 26.53 -6.84
CA ALA A 39 12.24 25.10 -6.99
C ALA A 39 12.11 24.39 -5.64
N ARG A 40 12.96 24.74 -4.66
CA ARG A 40 12.90 24.24 -3.29
C ARG A 40 11.59 24.64 -2.60
N GLU A 41 11.18 25.90 -2.69
CA GLU A 41 9.91 26.38 -2.12
C GLU A 41 8.71 25.62 -2.69
N LEU A 42 8.67 25.44 -4.00
CA LEU A 42 7.62 24.66 -4.67
C LEU A 42 7.61 23.19 -4.23
N TYR A 43 8.78 22.58 -4.08
CA TYR A 43 8.91 21.22 -3.55
C TYR A 43 8.34 21.11 -2.13
N LEU A 44 8.71 22.03 -1.23
CA LEU A 44 8.20 22.05 0.15
C LEU A 44 6.69 22.25 0.20
N LYS A 45 6.15 23.17 -0.60
CA LYS A 45 4.70 23.40 -0.70
C LYS A 45 3.98 22.12 -1.16
N ARG A 46 4.48 21.46 -2.22
CA ARG A 46 3.92 20.19 -2.70
C ARG A 46 4.01 19.09 -1.64
N LEU A 47 5.09 19.04 -0.88
CA LEU A 47 5.25 18.05 0.20
C LEU A 47 4.18 18.27 1.28
N GLN A 48 3.94 19.52 1.69
CA GLN A 48 2.90 19.88 2.64
C GLN A 48 1.48 19.54 2.12
N GLU A 49 1.20 19.82 0.85
CA GLU A 49 -0.07 19.45 0.20
C GLU A 49 -0.27 17.93 0.16
N ASN A 50 0.78 17.15 -0.10
CA ASN A 50 0.68 15.70 -0.04
C ASN A 50 0.43 15.20 1.39
N THR A 51 1.04 15.84 2.40
CA THR A 51 0.77 15.51 3.80
C THR A 51 -0.69 15.76 4.16
N SER A 52 -1.28 16.89 3.76
CA SER A 52 -2.70 17.16 4.04
C SER A 52 -3.64 16.20 3.32
N VAL A 53 -3.33 15.84 2.06
CA VAL A 53 -4.07 14.80 1.31
C VAL A 53 -3.97 13.44 1.99
N ASN A 54 -2.77 13.06 2.46
CA ASN A 54 -2.57 11.79 3.17
C ASN A 54 -3.33 11.76 4.49
N GLN A 55 -3.32 12.85 5.27
CA GLN A 55 -4.10 12.97 6.51
C GLN A 55 -5.60 12.83 6.24
N LEU A 56 -6.11 13.49 5.20
CA LEU A 56 -7.51 13.36 4.80
C LEU A 56 -7.83 11.92 4.40
N ALA A 57 -6.97 11.27 3.62
CA ALA A 57 -7.14 9.87 3.23
C ALA A 57 -7.16 8.92 4.44
N SER A 58 -6.31 9.16 5.45
CA SER A 58 -6.34 8.41 6.71
C SER A 58 -7.68 8.57 7.44
N LEU A 59 -8.19 9.80 7.55
CA LEU A 59 -9.50 10.05 8.16
C LEU A 59 -10.63 9.37 7.38
N PHE A 60 -10.59 9.41 6.05
CA PHE A 60 -11.56 8.68 5.22
C PHE A 60 -11.51 7.17 5.46
N ALA A 61 -10.31 6.60 5.59
CA ALA A 61 -10.15 5.19 5.91
C ALA A 61 -10.72 4.86 7.29
N GLU A 62 -10.46 5.69 8.31
CA GLU A 62 -11.02 5.54 9.65
C GLU A 62 -12.55 5.60 9.65
N CYS A 63 -13.15 6.58 8.97
CA CYS A 63 -14.60 6.69 8.82
C CYS A 63 -15.19 5.48 8.10
N ALA A 64 -14.59 5.05 6.99
CA ALA A 64 -15.06 3.88 6.24
C ALA A 64 -15.02 2.59 7.08
N ILE A 65 -13.98 2.41 7.91
CA ILE A 65 -13.90 1.28 8.84
C ILE A 65 -14.99 1.37 9.90
N ALA A 66 -15.21 2.55 10.51
CA ALA A 66 -16.22 2.74 11.53
C ALA A 66 -17.66 2.56 11.00
N GLU A 67 -17.93 3.01 9.77
CA GLU A 67 -19.24 2.88 9.12
C GLU A 67 -19.49 1.46 8.58
N ALA A 68 -18.45 0.71 8.23
CA ALA A 68 -18.54 -0.68 7.81
C ALA A 68 -18.71 -1.66 8.98
N GLN A 69 -18.51 -1.22 10.23
CA GLN A 69 -18.82 -2.04 11.40
C GLN A 69 -20.34 -2.20 11.49
N PRO A 70 -20.88 -3.43 11.46
CA PRO A 70 -22.29 -3.65 11.72
C PRO A 70 -22.60 -3.11 13.10
N LEU A 71 -23.59 -2.21 13.21
CA LEU A 71 -24.14 -1.74 14.48
C LEU A 71 -24.45 -2.97 15.34
N GLN A 72 -23.55 -3.31 16.29
CA GLN A 72 -23.86 -4.33 17.28
C GLN A 72 -25.01 -3.75 18.10
N ALA A 73 -26.17 -4.38 17.92
CA ALA A 73 -27.35 -4.15 18.71
C ALA A 73 -26.96 -4.11 20.19
N GLU A 74 -27.41 -3.06 20.85
CA GLU A 74 -27.46 -2.87 22.29
C GLU A 74 -27.87 -4.17 23.00
N GLN A 75 -26.91 -4.88 23.58
CA GLN A 75 -27.17 -6.06 24.41
C GLN A 75 -27.12 -5.68 25.88
N THR A 76 -28.30 -5.38 26.43
CA THR A 76 -28.63 -5.38 27.86
C THR A 76 -28.24 -6.75 28.48
N PRO A 77 -27.70 -6.81 29.71
CA PRO A 77 -27.22 -8.08 30.29
C PRO A 77 -28.39 -8.93 30.78
N PRO A 78 -28.34 -10.27 30.60
CA PRO A 78 -28.22 -11.10 31.79
C PRO A 78 -27.42 -12.41 31.62
N ASN A 79 -26.63 -12.69 32.66
CA ASN A 79 -26.51 -13.98 33.35
C ASN A 79 -25.91 -15.22 32.61
N VAL A 80 -24.69 -15.55 33.05
CA VAL A 80 -24.14 -16.88 33.38
C VAL A 80 -24.47 -18.06 32.47
N GLY A 81 -23.41 -18.54 31.80
CA GLY A 81 -23.15 -19.97 31.68
C GLY A 81 -22.97 -20.49 30.26
N ALA A 82 -21.87 -21.22 30.08
CA ALA A 82 -21.55 -22.16 28.99
C ALA A 82 -20.82 -21.60 27.75
N SER A 83 -19.51 -21.85 27.78
CA SER A 83 -18.59 -22.22 26.68
C SER A 83 -19.02 -21.95 25.23
N SER A 84 -18.29 -21.05 24.57
CA SER A 84 -17.93 -21.13 23.14
C SER A 84 -16.78 -20.15 22.85
N PRO A 85 -15.67 -20.54 22.21
CA PRO A 85 -14.66 -19.58 21.78
C PRO A 85 -15.09 -18.91 20.47
N SER A 86 -15.38 -17.62 20.62
CA SER A 86 -15.06 -16.49 19.75
C SER A 86 -15.26 -16.64 18.23
N ALA A 87 -16.18 -15.82 17.73
CA ALA A 87 -16.37 -15.52 16.31
C ALA A 87 -15.08 -14.94 15.70
N GLU A 88 -14.44 -15.75 14.86
CA GLU A 88 -13.41 -15.32 13.92
C GLU A 88 -14.06 -14.57 12.75
N PRO A 89 -13.37 -13.60 12.12
CA PRO A 89 -13.87 -12.91 10.94
C PRO A 89 -14.01 -13.93 9.82
N ASP A 90 -15.23 -14.08 9.29
CA ASP A 90 -15.53 -14.87 8.10
C ASP A 90 -14.93 -14.18 6.86
N VAL A 91 -13.60 -14.20 6.77
CA VAL A 91 -12.94 -14.21 5.49
C VAL A 91 -13.17 -15.63 4.98
N HIS A 92 -14.31 -15.82 4.31
CA HIS A 92 -14.58 -17.02 3.54
C HIS A 92 -13.58 -17.05 2.37
N VAL A 93 -12.32 -17.34 2.69
CA VAL A 93 -11.33 -17.78 1.73
C VAL A 93 -11.87 -19.12 1.28
N ASN A 94 -12.33 -19.21 0.03
CA ASN A 94 -12.66 -20.48 -0.63
C ASN A 94 -11.39 -21.33 -0.78
N SER A 95 -10.81 -21.72 0.35
CA SER A 95 -9.64 -22.56 0.49
C SER A 95 -10.13 -23.87 1.05
N ILE A 96 -9.76 -24.97 0.41
CA ILE A 96 -10.05 -26.33 0.85
C ILE A 96 -9.60 -26.55 2.32
N LEU A 97 -8.60 -25.79 2.78
CA LEU A 97 -8.14 -25.80 4.16
C LEU A 97 -9.13 -25.11 5.12
N ALA A 98 -9.83 -24.07 4.68
CA ALA A 98 -10.91 -23.44 5.43
C ALA A 98 -12.15 -24.34 5.50
N GLU A 99 -12.49 -25.01 4.40
CA GLU A 99 -13.62 -25.98 4.35
C GLU A 99 -13.41 -27.18 5.28
N THR A 100 -12.16 -27.59 5.50
CA THR A 100 -11.81 -28.71 6.40
C THR A 100 -11.58 -28.29 7.85
N GLY A 101 -11.87 -27.03 8.21
CA GLY A 101 -11.70 -26.50 9.56
C GLY A 101 -10.24 -26.32 9.98
N ARG A 102 -9.29 -26.30 9.02
CA ARG A 102 -7.86 -26.08 9.25
C ARG A 102 -7.42 -24.67 8.85
N THR A 103 -8.32 -23.71 9.02
CA THR A 103 -8.07 -22.28 8.76
C THR A 103 -6.83 -21.77 9.50
N GLN A 104 -6.54 -22.34 10.68
CA GLN A 104 -5.36 -21.97 11.47
C GLN A 104 -4.03 -22.12 10.70
N ILE A 105 -3.90 -23.11 9.83
CA ILE A 105 -2.69 -23.33 9.02
C ILE A 105 -2.50 -22.18 8.02
N VAL A 106 -3.61 -21.68 7.46
CA VAL A 106 -3.59 -20.53 6.54
C VAL A 106 -3.18 -19.27 7.28
N LEU A 107 -3.71 -19.09 8.51
CA LEU A 107 -3.42 -17.94 9.36
C LEU A 107 -1.97 -17.92 9.82
N ASP A 108 -1.43 -19.08 10.21
CA ASP A 108 -0.05 -19.23 10.69
C ASP A 108 0.95 -18.96 9.55
N ALA A 109 0.71 -19.54 8.37
CA ALA A 109 1.56 -19.35 7.18
C ALA A 109 1.48 -17.93 6.58
N PHE A 110 0.43 -17.18 6.89
CA PHE A 110 0.34 -15.76 6.57
C PHE A 110 1.05 -14.91 7.62
N SER A 111 0.88 -15.25 8.90
CA SER A 111 1.48 -14.53 10.03
C SER A 111 3.00 -14.67 10.11
N ASP A 112 3.53 -15.83 9.70
CA ASP A 112 4.97 -16.07 9.61
C ASP A 112 5.64 -15.45 8.36
N GLY A 113 4.83 -14.89 7.45
CA GLY A 113 5.30 -14.28 6.21
C GLY A 113 5.90 -15.28 5.21
N SER A 114 5.66 -16.58 5.37
CA SER A 114 6.11 -17.62 4.43
C SER A 114 5.21 -17.73 3.20
N SER A 115 3.95 -17.26 3.31
CA SER A 115 2.93 -17.29 2.27
C SER A 115 2.16 -15.97 2.16
N PHE A 116 1.56 -15.73 1.00
CA PHE A 116 0.69 -14.60 0.73
C PHE A 116 -0.61 -15.06 0.05
N ILE A 117 -1.67 -14.27 0.22
CA ILE A 117 -2.92 -14.46 -0.51
C ILE A 117 -2.85 -13.64 -1.79
N CYS A 118 -2.95 -14.32 -2.94
CA CYS A 118 -3.02 -13.65 -4.23
C CYS A 118 -4.39 -13.01 -4.42
N LEU A 119 -4.44 -11.68 -4.52
CA LEU A 119 -5.70 -10.94 -4.70
C LEU A 119 -6.36 -11.17 -6.08
N GLN A 120 -5.63 -11.69 -7.06
CA GLN A 120 -6.16 -11.95 -8.40
C GLN A 120 -6.93 -13.26 -8.50
N CYS A 121 -6.44 -14.33 -7.88
CA CYS A 121 -7.06 -15.66 -7.96
C CYS A 121 -7.57 -16.19 -6.61
N GLY A 122 -7.38 -15.45 -5.52
CA GLY A 122 -7.75 -15.87 -4.16
C GLY A 122 -6.89 -17.00 -3.57
N GLY A 123 -5.82 -17.41 -4.27
CA GLY A 123 -4.98 -18.54 -3.86
C GLY A 123 -3.96 -18.18 -2.78
N LEU A 124 -3.73 -19.09 -1.83
CA LEU A 124 -2.61 -19.01 -0.89
C LEU A 124 -1.34 -19.56 -1.55
N VAL A 125 -0.29 -18.74 -1.65
CA VAL A 125 0.93 -19.05 -2.39
C VAL A 125 2.13 -18.74 -1.50
N SER A 126 3.14 -19.61 -1.49
CA SER A 126 4.39 -19.31 -0.78
C SER A 126 5.06 -18.06 -1.37
N ASN A 127 5.60 -17.20 -0.50
CA ASN A 127 6.30 -15.97 -0.91
C ASN A 127 7.49 -16.26 -1.83
N HIS A 128 8.18 -17.39 -1.66
CA HIS A 128 9.30 -17.79 -2.51
C HIS A 128 8.92 -18.01 -3.98
N ARG A 129 7.66 -18.33 -4.26
CA ARG A 129 7.16 -18.62 -5.61
C ARG A 129 6.16 -17.57 -6.10
N LYS A 130 6.18 -16.38 -5.48
CA LYS A 130 5.31 -15.27 -5.83
C LYS A 130 5.44 -14.90 -7.30
N ASP A 131 6.67 -14.76 -7.79
CA ASP A 131 6.92 -14.35 -9.17
C ASP A 131 6.53 -15.46 -10.16
N GLU A 132 6.86 -16.72 -9.87
CA GLU A 132 6.44 -17.87 -10.67
C GLU A 132 4.91 -18.00 -10.75
N HIS A 133 4.23 -17.77 -9.63
CA HIS A 133 2.78 -17.77 -9.58
C HIS A 133 2.19 -16.72 -10.52
N TYR A 134 2.63 -15.47 -10.44
CA TYR A 134 2.14 -14.41 -11.33
C TYR A 134 2.49 -14.68 -12.80
N ALA A 135 3.67 -15.26 -13.08
CA ALA A 135 4.12 -15.52 -14.44
C ALA A 135 3.40 -16.71 -15.11
N HIS A 136 3.08 -17.76 -14.36
CA HIS A 136 2.68 -19.03 -14.97
C HIS A 136 1.37 -19.63 -14.49
N TRP A 137 0.89 -19.31 -13.28
CA TRP A 137 -0.21 -20.04 -12.64
C TRP A 137 -1.42 -19.17 -12.30
N CYS A 138 -1.23 -17.88 -12.05
CA CYS A 138 -2.28 -16.97 -11.64
C CYS A 138 -3.36 -16.83 -12.73
N GLY A 139 -4.62 -17.10 -12.38
CA GLY A 139 -5.76 -16.96 -13.30
C GLY A 139 -5.88 -18.03 -14.39
N LYS A 140 -5.16 -19.15 -14.28
CA LYS A 140 -5.29 -20.31 -15.19
C LYS A 140 -6.18 -21.44 -14.66
N LEU A 141 -7.08 -21.14 -13.73
CA LEU A 141 -8.06 -22.07 -13.16
C LEU A 141 -9.47 -21.65 -13.54
#